data_AF-A0A814TLD6-F1
#
_entry.id   AF-A0A814TLD6-F1
#
_cell.length_a   1.000
_cell.length_b   1.000
_cell.length_c   1.000
_cell.angle_alpha   90.00
_cell.angle_beta   90.00
_cell.angle_gamma   90.00
#
_symmetry.space_group_name_H-M   'P 1'
#
loop_
_entity.id
_entity.type
_entity.pdbx_description
1 polymer ?
#
loop_
_entity_poly.entity_id
_entity_poly.type
_entity_poly.pdbx_seq_one_letter_code
_entity_poly.pdbx_strand_id
1 'polypeptide(L)'
;MAAEFTDESQHVSRFSDFTSEPRRMLSPILGYEKEPLVSLEEAIHPLILLVPEVERMVWTVKQNHFDGAHGLTDDEAASIILYTMEWEPKHNSFYIIFNNTLQAANRQLLKPWFLYLRLIMTSLAKLPSDSDQLTVYRGVKLDLSTQYQKGSTVTWWGFSSCTRSIDVLDNEKYLGQSGTRTLFIIDCSSAKSIKQYSLFPEEEEEVLLPPARQFQVIDSRNSANGLHIIQLKEIQPEFPLINPVPQSSTLQDPPIPVKPPKCNDPNLQKYIDAMYLDQVLTIFKQTSPQQPYNPESNFSQS
;
A
#
# COMPACT_ATOMS: atom_id res chain seq x y z
N MET A 1 -32.90 -16.45 19.34
CA MET A 1 -31.82 -17.21 18.67
C MET A 1 -31.95 -16.95 17.19
N ALA A 2 -31.33 -15.86 16.74
CA ALA A 2 -31.22 -15.48 15.33
C ALA A 2 -29.74 -15.63 14.97
N ALA A 3 -29.50 -16.19 13.79
CA ALA A 3 -28.23 -16.73 13.34
C ALA A 3 -27.14 -15.65 13.25
N GLU A 4 -26.01 -15.91 13.91
CA GLU A 4 -24.72 -15.31 13.58
C GLU A 4 -24.19 -16.01 12.33
N PHE A 5 -24.33 -15.34 11.19
CA PHE A 5 -23.67 -15.69 9.94
C PHE A 5 -22.92 -14.44 9.47
N THR A 6 -21.66 -14.35 9.88
CA THR A 6 -20.61 -13.65 9.15
C THR A 6 -19.41 -14.58 9.15
N ASP A 7 -19.21 -15.26 8.02
CA ASP A 7 -18.02 -16.06 7.75
C ASP A 7 -16.85 -15.08 7.54
N GLU A 8 -16.24 -14.63 8.64
CA GLU A 8 -15.06 -13.73 8.66
C GLU A 8 -13.80 -14.41 8.09
N SER A 9 -13.89 -15.69 7.71
CA SER A 9 -12.75 -16.54 7.42
C SER A 9 -12.27 -16.49 5.96
N GLN A 10 -12.87 -15.67 5.08
CA GLN A 10 -12.57 -15.69 3.64
C GLN A 10 -11.46 -14.72 3.16
N HIS A 11 -10.89 -13.88 4.04
CA HIS A 11 -10.20 -12.66 3.60
C HIS A 11 -8.68 -12.73 3.33
N VAL A 12 -8.01 -13.88 3.47
CA VAL A 12 -6.54 -13.85 3.52
C VAL A 12 -5.87 -14.95 2.70
N SER A 13 -5.80 -14.74 1.39
CA SER A 13 -5.07 -15.63 0.47
C SER A 13 -3.85 -14.98 -0.23
N ARG A 14 -3.60 -13.68 0.02
CA ARG A 14 -2.53 -12.87 -0.61
C ARG A 14 -1.09 -13.31 -0.40
N PHE A 15 -0.79 -14.05 0.67
CA PHE A 15 0.54 -14.65 0.84
C PHE A 15 0.85 -15.66 -0.27
N SER A 16 -0.20 -16.32 -0.79
CA SER A 16 -0.13 -17.34 -1.84
C SER A 16 -0.13 -16.79 -3.27
N ASP A 17 -0.47 -15.50 -3.46
CA ASP A 17 -0.59 -14.91 -4.79
C ASP A 17 0.76 -14.56 -5.37
N PHE A 18 1.24 -15.40 -6.27
CA PHE A 18 2.39 -15.11 -7.10
C PHE A 18 1.94 -14.67 -8.47
N THR A 19 2.03 -13.38 -8.73
CA THR A 19 2.05 -12.87 -10.10
C THR A 19 3.45 -13.12 -10.66
N SER A 20 3.55 -13.63 -11.88
CA SER A 20 4.84 -14.07 -12.44
C SER A 20 5.80 -12.88 -12.56
N GLU A 21 6.79 -12.82 -11.66
CA GLU A 21 7.79 -11.75 -11.69
C GLU A 21 8.49 -11.71 -13.07
N PRO A 22 8.69 -10.52 -13.65
CA PRO A 22 9.36 -10.37 -14.93
C PRO A 22 10.73 -11.06 -14.92
N ARG A 23 10.97 -11.96 -15.88
CA ARG A 23 12.25 -12.67 -16.03
C ARG A 23 13.40 -11.80 -16.54
N ARG A 24 13.16 -10.51 -16.77
CA ARG A 24 14.14 -9.53 -17.25
C ARG A 24 14.15 -8.33 -16.34
N MET A 25 15.29 -7.67 -16.25
CA MET A 25 15.41 -6.37 -15.61
C MET A 25 14.50 -5.36 -16.34
N LEU A 26 13.67 -4.66 -15.57
CA LEU A 26 12.86 -3.55 -16.08
C LEU A 26 13.55 -2.22 -15.80
N SER A 27 13.13 -1.16 -16.49
CA SER A 27 13.57 0.19 -16.16
C SER A 27 13.17 0.55 -14.71
N PRO A 28 13.98 1.34 -13.98
CA PRO A 28 13.64 1.81 -12.64
C PRO A 28 12.29 2.55 -12.58
N ILE A 29 11.66 2.50 -11.42
CA ILE A 29 10.44 3.25 -11.10
C ILE A 29 10.86 4.65 -10.65
N LEU A 30 10.55 5.66 -11.48
CA LEU A 30 10.98 7.04 -11.29
C LEU A 30 9.80 8.00 -11.53
N GLY A 31 9.80 9.13 -10.82
CA GLY A 31 8.86 10.23 -10.99
C GLY A 31 7.85 10.33 -9.85
N TYR A 32 7.44 9.20 -9.27
CA TYR A 32 6.46 9.18 -8.19
C TYR A 32 6.94 9.96 -6.95
N GLU A 33 8.25 9.98 -6.69
CA GLU A 33 8.85 10.68 -5.55
C GLU A 33 8.72 12.21 -5.65
N LYS A 34 8.43 12.72 -6.85
CA LYS A 34 8.22 14.14 -7.15
C LYS A 34 6.76 14.55 -7.09
N GLU A 35 5.85 13.59 -7.03
CA GLU A 35 4.43 13.88 -6.85
C GLU A 35 4.17 14.48 -5.45
N PRO A 36 3.15 15.34 -5.33
CA PRO A 36 2.73 15.83 -4.03
C PRO A 36 2.25 14.68 -3.14
N LEU A 37 2.47 14.82 -1.84
CA LEU A 37 1.82 13.96 -0.86
C LEU A 37 0.40 14.49 -0.65
N VAL A 38 -0.60 13.65 -0.92
CA VAL A 38 -2.03 14.00 -1.00
C VAL A 38 -2.86 13.07 -0.11
N SER A 39 -4.15 13.36 0.06
CA SER A 39 -5.07 12.45 0.77
C SER A 39 -5.28 11.15 0.00
N LEU A 40 -5.84 10.12 0.65
CA LEU A 40 -6.09 8.85 0.00
C LEU A 40 -7.12 8.98 -1.14
N GLU A 41 -8.14 9.82 -0.98
CA GLU A 41 -9.16 10.11 -2.00
C GLU A 41 -8.56 10.80 -3.24
N GLU A 42 -7.63 11.73 -3.05
CA GLU A 42 -6.91 12.36 -4.16
C GLU A 42 -5.97 11.37 -4.84
N ALA A 43 -5.31 10.52 -4.05
CA ALA A 43 -4.35 9.54 -4.56
C ALA A 43 -4.96 8.47 -5.47
N ILE A 44 -6.22 8.09 -5.21
CA ILE A 44 -6.96 7.09 -6.00
C ILE A 44 -7.76 7.69 -7.16
N HIS A 45 -7.89 9.02 -7.25
CA HIS A 45 -8.69 9.65 -8.30
C HIS A 45 -8.30 9.20 -9.73
N PRO A 46 -7.01 9.09 -10.09
CA PRO A 46 -6.61 8.55 -11.41
C PRO A 46 -6.89 7.04 -11.60
N LEU A 47 -7.23 6.33 -10.51
CA LEU A 47 -7.43 4.88 -10.48
C LEU A 47 -8.90 4.47 -10.57
N ILE A 48 -9.84 5.40 -10.51
CA ILE A 48 -11.29 5.13 -10.49
C ILE A 48 -11.74 4.24 -11.66
N LEU A 49 -11.15 4.43 -12.85
CA LEU A 49 -11.45 3.63 -14.04
C LEU A 49 -10.58 2.36 -14.19
N LEU A 50 -9.56 2.21 -13.34
CA LEU A 50 -8.58 1.12 -13.40
C LEU A 50 -8.82 0.04 -12.34
N VAL A 51 -9.35 0.45 -11.19
CA VAL A 51 -9.56 -0.41 -10.02
C VAL A 51 -11.05 -0.43 -9.69
N PRO A 52 -11.74 -1.55 -9.90
CA PRO A 52 -13.16 -1.68 -9.58
C PRO A 52 -13.46 -1.35 -8.12
N GLU A 53 -14.53 -0.59 -7.89
CA GLU A 53 -15.02 -0.20 -6.55
C GLU A 53 -14.02 0.58 -5.67
N VAL A 54 -12.92 1.11 -6.21
CA VAL A 54 -11.86 1.73 -5.40
C VAL A 54 -12.35 2.84 -4.48
N GLU A 55 -13.29 3.68 -4.92
CA GLU A 55 -13.85 4.75 -4.09
C GLU A 55 -14.61 4.20 -2.89
N ARG A 56 -15.41 3.14 -3.09
CA ARG A 56 -16.13 2.45 -2.00
C ARG A 56 -15.15 1.84 -1.02
N MET A 57 -14.10 1.19 -1.51
CA MET A 57 -13.11 0.53 -0.66
C MET A 57 -12.30 1.55 0.14
N VAL A 58 -11.96 2.69 -0.46
CA VAL A 58 -11.34 3.83 0.22
C VAL A 58 -12.24 4.37 1.33
N TRP A 59 -13.54 4.54 1.05
CA TRP A 59 -14.49 4.94 2.08
C TRP A 59 -14.53 3.94 3.25
N THR A 60 -14.55 2.63 2.95
CA THR A 60 -14.54 1.55 3.96
C THR A 60 -13.29 1.58 4.82
N VAL A 61 -12.09 1.66 4.23
CA VAL A 61 -10.84 1.64 5.02
C VAL A 61 -10.73 2.87 5.92
N LYS A 62 -11.22 4.03 5.50
CA LYS A 62 -11.23 5.27 6.29
C LYS A 62 -12.23 5.26 7.45
N GLN A 63 -13.13 4.28 7.54
CA GLN A 63 -13.97 4.11 8.74
C GLN A 63 -13.22 3.44 9.89
N ASN A 64 -12.02 2.89 9.64
CA ASN A 64 -11.21 2.27 10.68
C ASN A 64 -10.36 3.33 11.38
N HIS A 65 -10.34 3.30 12.71
CA HIS A 65 -9.52 4.20 13.53
C HIS A 65 -8.24 3.50 13.94
N PHE A 66 -7.10 4.19 13.79
CA PHE A 66 -5.80 3.71 14.24
C PHE A 66 -5.19 4.73 15.19
N ASP A 67 -4.50 4.24 16.21
CA ASP A 67 -3.90 5.06 17.26
C ASP A 67 -2.62 5.78 16.79
N GLY A 68 -2.67 6.53 15.68
CA GLY A 68 -1.61 7.43 15.20
C GLY A 68 -0.18 6.88 15.24
N ALA A 69 -0.03 5.55 15.23
CA ALA A 69 1.21 4.92 15.62
C ALA A 69 2.31 5.31 14.63
N HIS A 70 3.53 5.47 15.13
CA HIS A 70 4.68 5.85 14.32
C HIS A 70 4.52 7.19 13.56
N GLY A 71 3.57 8.05 13.96
CA GLY A 71 3.34 9.36 13.33
C GLY A 71 2.72 9.27 11.93
N LEU A 72 2.02 8.16 11.64
CA LEU A 72 1.20 8.05 10.44
C LEU A 72 -0.06 8.90 10.61
N THR A 73 -0.42 9.58 9.53
CA THR A 73 -1.73 10.22 9.35
C THR A 73 -2.78 9.16 9.02
N ASP A 74 -4.06 9.50 9.15
CA ASP A 74 -5.15 8.57 8.83
C ASP A 74 -5.08 8.12 7.36
N ASP A 75 -4.75 9.02 6.43
CA ASP A 75 -4.59 8.68 5.01
C ASP A 75 -3.42 7.73 4.75
N GLU A 76 -2.31 7.91 5.46
CA GLU A 76 -1.14 7.02 5.37
C GLU A 76 -1.45 5.62 5.93
N ALA A 77 -2.12 5.52 7.08
CA ALA A 77 -2.57 4.25 7.64
C ALA A 77 -3.59 3.57 6.71
N ALA A 78 -4.60 4.31 6.26
CA ALA A 78 -5.62 3.84 5.32
C ALA A 78 -5.01 3.35 4.00
N SER A 79 -3.93 3.97 3.52
CA SER A 79 -3.23 3.50 2.31
C SER A 79 -2.64 2.10 2.47
N ILE A 80 -2.11 1.77 3.65
CA ILE A 80 -1.56 0.44 3.96
C ILE A 80 -2.69 -0.58 3.99
N ILE A 81 -3.80 -0.25 4.64
CA ILE A 81 -4.96 -1.15 4.74
C ILE A 81 -5.60 -1.39 3.38
N LEU A 82 -5.74 -0.34 2.55
CA LEU A 82 -6.24 -0.49 1.20
C LEU A 82 -5.38 -1.45 0.38
N TYR A 83 -4.06 -1.41 0.57
CA TYR A 83 -3.17 -2.37 -0.06
C TYR A 83 -3.35 -3.79 0.49
N THR A 84 -3.51 -3.98 1.79
CA THR A 84 -3.57 -5.32 2.38
C THR A 84 -4.95 -5.97 2.32
N MET A 85 -5.99 -5.19 2.08
CA MET A 85 -7.37 -5.66 1.99
C MET A 85 -7.60 -6.49 0.72
N GLU A 86 -8.18 -7.67 0.91
CA GLU A 86 -8.71 -8.53 -0.14
C GLU A 86 -10.23 -8.33 -0.24
N TRP A 87 -10.73 -8.18 -1.47
CA TRP A 87 -12.16 -8.04 -1.71
C TRP A 87 -12.64 -8.86 -2.91
N GLU A 88 -13.94 -9.18 -2.91
CA GLU A 88 -14.55 -10.06 -3.90
C GLU A 88 -15.09 -9.31 -5.14
N PRO A 89 -14.86 -9.83 -6.36
CA PRO A 89 -14.07 -11.01 -6.66
C PRO A 89 -12.57 -10.77 -6.46
N LYS A 90 -11.86 -11.74 -5.87
CA LYS A 90 -10.44 -11.60 -5.48
C LYS A 90 -9.55 -10.85 -6.48
N HIS A 91 -9.61 -11.20 -7.76
CA HIS A 91 -8.78 -10.59 -8.83
C HIS A 91 -8.97 -9.08 -9.02
N ASN A 92 -10.05 -8.51 -8.47
CA ASN A 92 -10.29 -7.07 -8.45
C ASN A 92 -9.63 -6.35 -7.27
N SER A 93 -9.03 -7.08 -6.32
CA SER A 93 -8.37 -6.51 -5.15
C SER A 93 -7.28 -5.53 -5.55
N PHE A 94 -7.18 -4.43 -4.81
CA PHE A 94 -6.25 -3.34 -5.08
C PHE A 94 -4.82 -3.82 -5.33
N TYR A 95 -4.30 -4.66 -4.43
CA TYR A 95 -2.92 -5.15 -4.50
C TYR A 95 -2.63 -5.98 -5.75
N ILE A 96 -3.60 -6.75 -6.26
CA ILE A 96 -3.42 -7.57 -7.44
C ILE A 96 -3.21 -6.68 -8.65
N ILE A 97 -4.11 -5.70 -8.86
CA ILE A 97 -4.03 -4.78 -9.98
C ILE A 97 -2.78 -3.90 -9.87
N PHE A 98 -2.46 -3.45 -8.65
CA PHE A 98 -1.29 -2.62 -8.41
C PHE A 98 0.02 -3.37 -8.67
N ASN A 99 0.19 -4.58 -8.11
CA ASN A 99 1.40 -5.39 -8.31
C ASN A 99 1.56 -5.83 -9.77
N ASN A 100 0.46 -6.16 -10.47
CA ASN A 100 0.51 -6.41 -11.91
C ASN A 100 1.03 -5.18 -12.67
N THR A 101 0.62 -3.98 -12.27
CA THR A 101 1.09 -2.73 -12.88
C THR A 101 2.56 -2.45 -12.56
N LEU A 102 2.99 -2.71 -11.33
CA LEU A 102 4.41 -2.60 -10.91
C LEU A 102 5.31 -3.59 -11.65
N GLN A 103 4.80 -4.76 -12.01
CA GLN A 103 5.51 -5.78 -12.80
C GLN A 103 5.42 -5.53 -14.31
N ALA A 104 4.60 -4.59 -14.77
CA ALA A 104 4.48 -4.30 -16.19
C ALA A 104 5.76 -3.65 -16.75
N ALA A 105 6.25 -4.18 -17.87
CA ALA A 105 7.42 -3.62 -18.54
C ALA A 105 7.17 -2.20 -19.08
N ASN A 106 5.93 -1.88 -19.43
CA ASN A 106 5.56 -0.53 -19.83
C ASN A 106 5.35 0.36 -18.59
N ARG A 107 6.39 1.09 -18.19
CA ARG A 107 6.34 2.01 -17.04
C ARG A 107 5.31 3.14 -17.17
N GLN A 108 4.81 3.43 -18.37
CA GLN A 108 3.74 4.42 -18.54
C GLN A 108 2.44 3.99 -17.86
N LEU A 109 2.20 2.67 -17.72
CA LEU A 109 1.02 2.14 -17.02
C LEU A 109 1.01 2.47 -15.53
N LEU A 110 2.18 2.76 -14.94
CA LEU A 110 2.30 3.07 -13.53
C LEU A 110 2.00 4.55 -13.23
N LYS A 111 1.97 5.44 -14.24
CA LYS A 111 1.75 6.88 -14.02
C LYS A 111 0.47 7.23 -13.24
N PRO A 112 -0.70 6.63 -13.52
CA PRO A 112 -1.91 6.86 -12.73
C PRO A 112 -1.74 6.49 -11.24
N TRP A 113 -0.80 5.60 -10.92
CA TRP A 113 -0.54 5.11 -9.57
C TRP A 113 0.45 5.97 -8.80
N PHE A 114 1.06 7.00 -9.40
CA PHE A 114 2.16 7.70 -8.75
C PHE A 114 1.76 8.42 -7.47
N LEU A 115 0.55 9.01 -7.40
CA LEU A 115 0.05 9.63 -6.16
C LEU A 115 -0.15 8.58 -5.06
N TYR A 116 -0.77 7.44 -5.39
CA TYR A 116 -0.92 6.34 -4.43
C TYR A 116 0.43 5.75 -4.00
N LEU A 117 1.33 5.47 -4.96
CA LEU A 117 2.67 4.95 -4.69
C LEU A 117 3.46 5.94 -3.81
N ARG A 118 3.31 7.25 -4.05
CA ARG A 118 3.90 8.32 -3.21
C ARG A 118 3.37 8.25 -1.79
N LEU A 119 2.06 8.09 -1.61
CA LEU A 119 1.41 7.98 -0.29
C LEU A 119 1.91 6.73 0.46
N ILE A 120 1.71 5.52 -0.08
CA ILE A 120 2.06 4.28 0.62
C ILE A 120 3.57 4.17 0.90
N MET A 121 4.45 4.60 -0.02
CA MET A 121 5.89 4.59 0.23
C MET A 121 6.29 5.57 1.34
N THR A 122 5.55 6.68 1.50
CA THR A 122 5.73 7.64 2.61
C THR A 122 5.27 7.02 3.92
N SER A 123 4.11 6.35 3.93
CA SER A 123 3.60 5.60 5.09
C SER A 123 4.63 4.58 5.58
N LEU A 124 5.14 3.74 4.68
CA LEU A 124 6.12 2.70 5.02
C LEU A 124 7.47 3.26 5.47
N ALA A 125 7.87 4.44 4.97
CA ALA A 125 9.12 5.08 5.39
C ALA A 125 9.08 5.56 6.85
N LYS A 126 7.89 5.88 7.39
CA LYS A 126 7.69 6.27 8.80
C LYS A 126 7.72 5.09 9.77
N LEU A 127 7.43 3.89 9.28
CA LEU A 127 7.46 2.68 10.11
C LEU A 127 8.89 2.35 10.54
N PRO A 128 9.09 1.83 11.76
CA PRO A 128 10.41 1.45 12.23
C PRO A 128 11.05 0.47 11.25
N SER A 129 12.32 0.73 10.90
CA SER A 129 13.16 -0.35 10.39
C SER A 129 13.70 -1.08 11.61
N ASP A 130 13.51 -2.39 11.68
CA ASP A 130 14.28 -3.17 12.64
C ASP A 130 15.76 -2.96 12.31
N SER A 131 16.55 -2.63 13.33
CA SER A 131 17.98 -2.29 13.17
C SER A 131 18.83 -3.46 12.71
N ASP A 132 18.26 -4.67 12.72
CA ASP A 132 18.92 -5.93 12.40
C ASP A 132 18.28 -6.60 11.20
N GLN A 133 19.07 -7.42 10.52
CA GLN A 133 18.63 -8.27 9.41
C GLN A 133 17.44 -9.14 9.88
N LEU A 134 16.30 -9.01 9.20
CA LEU A 134 15.06 -9.69 9.51
C LEU A 134 14.86 -10.88 8.56
N THR A 135 14.57 -12.06 9.11
CA THR A 135 14.08 -13.19 8.33
C THR A 135 12.56 -13.16 8.28
N VAL A 136 12.01 -13.13 7.07
CA VAL A 136 10.57 -13.22 6.81
C VAL A 136 10.25 -14.39 5.89
N TYR A 137 9.00 -14.84 5.94
CA TYR A 137 8.52 -16.00 5.20
C TYR A 137 7.40 -15.62 4.24
N ARG A 138 7.39 -16.26 3.07
CA ARG A 138 6.30 -16.13 2.08
C ARG A 138 6.02 -17.49 1.46
N GLY A 139 4.78 -17.92 1.47
CA GLY A 139 4.36 -19.21 0.92
C GLY A 139 3.55 -19.07 -0.35
N VAL A 140 3.91 -19.74 -1.44
CA VAL A 140 3.22 -19.70 -2.73
C VAL A 140 2.78 -21.10 -3.14
N LYS A 141 1.55 -21.28 -3.63
CA LYS A 141 1.01 -22.58 -4.07
C LYS A 141 1.41 -22.97 -5.50
N LEU A 142 2.68 -22.82 -5.84
CA LEU A 142 3.29 -23.18 -7.13
C LEU A 142 4.71 -23.70 -6.92
N ASP A 143 5.24 -24.48 -7.86
CA ASP A 143 6.67 -24.77 -7.94
C ASP A 143 7.39 -23.63 -8.68
N LEU A 144 8.25 -22.92 -7.95
CA LEU A 144 9.09 -21.85 -8.50
C LEU A 144 10.57 -22.21 -8.54
N SER A 145 10.95 -23.44 -8.20
CA SER A 145 12.35 -23.88 -8.09
C SER A 145 13.16 -23.61 -9.36
N THR A 146 12.54 -23.80 -10.53
CA THR A 146 13.17 -23.54 -11.84
C THR A 146 13.44 -22.07 -12.13
N GLN A 147 12.69 -21.15 -11.51
CA GLN A 147 12.83 -19.70 -11.68
C GLN A 147 13.87 -19.12 -10.72
N TYR A 148 14.14 -19.80 -9.61
CA TYR A 148 15.06 -19.37 -8.56
C TYR A 148 16.22 -20.36 -8.45
N GLN A 149 17.14 -20.28 -9.40
CA GLN A 149 18.35 -21.09 -9.39
C GLN A 149 19.38 -20.52 -8.42
N LYS A 150 20.01 -21.40 -7.63
CA LYS A 150 21.08 -21.01 -6.69
C LYS A 150 22.15 -20.15 -7.36
N GLY A 151 22.52 -19.05 -6.71
CA GLY A 151 23.49 -18.08 -7.19
C GLY A 151 22.93 -17.04 -8.17
N SER A 152 21.71 -17.20 -8.67
CA SER A 152 21.07 -16.20 -9.51
C SER A 152 20.63 -14.98 -8.70
N THR A 153 20.38 -13.88 -9.41
CA THR A 153 19.80 -12.67 -8.86
C THR A 153 18.41 -12.47 -9.45
N VAL A 154 17.46 -12.14 -8.60
CA VAL A 154 16.05 -11.89 -8.96
C VAL A 154 15.63 -10.53 -8.45
N THR A 155 14.60 -9.95 -9.06
CA THR A 155 14.04 -8.66 -8.65
C THR A 155 12.55 -8.82 -8.47
N TRP A 156 12.05 -8.43 -7.31
CA TRP A 156 10.62 -8.37 -7.03
C TRP A 156 10.15 -6.95 -7.27
N TRP A 157 9.38 -6.77 -8.34
CA TRP A 157 8.93 -5.44 -8.76
C TRP A 157 7.67 -5.00 -8.03
N GLY A 158 6.82 -5.95 -7.62
CA GLY A 158 5.66 -5.70 -6.78
C GLY A 158 6.02 -5.59 -5.30
N PHE A 159 5.07 -5.08 -4.51
CA PHE A 159 5.09 -5.27 -3.07
C PHE A 159 4.90 -6.75 -2.74
N SER A 160 5.50 -7.23 -1.66
CA SER A 160 5.41 -8.64 -1.26
C SER A 160 4.95 -8.78 0.19
N SER A 161 3.74 -9.32 0.38
CA SER A 161 3.24 -9.69 1.71
C SER A 161 4.01 -10.89 2.25
N CYS A 162 4.54 -10.75 3.46
CA CYS A 162 5.32 -11.76 4.17
C CYS A 162 4.88 -11.82 5.64
N THR A 163 5.29 -12.86 6.34
CA THR A 163 5.04 -13.01 7.78
C THR A 163 6.36 -13.26 8.52
N ARG A 164 6.43 -12.87 9.79
CA ARG A 164 7.53 -13.27 10.70
C ARG A 164 7.29 -14.65 11.31
N SER A 165 6.06 -15.15 11.27
CA SER A 165 5.69 -16.41 11.88
C SER A 165 5.61 -17.50 10.82
N ILE A 166 6.52 -18.47 10.89
CA ILE A 166 6.49 -19.61 9.98
C ILE A 166 5.23 -20.47 10.17
N ASP A 167 4.72 -20.54 11.41
CA ASP A 167 3.55 -21.34 11.78
C ASP A 167 2.28 -20.86 11.09
N VAL A 168 2.19 -19.56 10.78
CA VAL A 168 1.08 -19.01 9.99
C VAL A 168 0.96 -19.76 8.67
N LEU A 169 2.07 -20.12 8.02
CA LEU A 169 2.07 -20.76 6.71
C LEU A 169 1.53 -22.20 6.71
N ASP A 170 1.43 -22.87 7.86
CA ASP A 170 0.82 -24.21 7.94
C ASP A 170 -0.69 -24.19 7.63
N ASN A 171 -1.33 -23.02 7.74
CA ASN A 171 -2.73 -22.85 7.37
C ASN A 171 -2.90 -23.01 5.84
N GLU A 172 -3.86 -23.86 5.45
CA GLU A 172 -4.21 -24.15 4.06
C GLU A 172 -4.61 -22.90 3.25
N LYS A 173 -5.01 -21.79 3.87
CA LYS A 173 -5.27 -20.52 3.15
C LYS A 173 -3.99 -19.90 2.58
N TYR A 174 -2.84 -20.16 3.20
CA TYR A 174 -1.55 -19.61 2.81
C TYR A 174 -0.75 -20.66 2.02
N LEU A 175 0.15 -21.39 2.69
CA LEU A 175 0.96 -22.40 2.04
C LEU A 175 0.31 -23.79 2.17
N GLY A 176 -0.16 -24.13 3.37
CA GLY A 176 -0.68 -25.46 3.67
C GLY A 176 0.41 -26.53 3.74
N GLN A 177 0.00 -27.75 4.04
CA GLN A 177 0.92 -28.87 4.27
C GLN A 177 1.01 -29.85 3.10
N SER A 178 0.19 -29.65 2.06
CA SER A 178 0.07 -30.56 0.92
C SER A 178 0.11 -29.83 -0.42
N GLY A 179 0.27 -30.60 -1.51
CA GLY A 179 0.34 -30.07 -2.88
C GLY A 179 1.69 -29.42 -3.22
N THR A 180 1.86 -29.15 -4.51
CA THR A 180 3.04 -28.49 -5.06
C THR A 180 3.07 -27.02 -4.64
N ARG A 181 4.12 -26.64 -3.91
CA ARG A 181 4.20 -25.32 -3.29
C ARG A 181 5.63 -24.89 -2.99
N THR A 182 5.83 -23.60 -2.81
CA THR A 182 7.13 -22.97 -2.56
C THR A 182 7.08 -22.15 -1.28
N LEU A 183 8.02 -22.41 -0.36
CA LEU A 183 8.32 -21.57 0.79
C LEU A 183 9.56 -20.73 0.49
N PHE A 184 9.40 -19.41 0.52
CA PHE A 184 10.50 -18.47 0.56
C PHE A 184 10.90 -18.18 2.01
N ILE A 185 12.19 -18.30 2.29
CA ILE A 185 12.84 -17.82 3.51
C ILE A 185 13.73 -16.65 3.10
N ILE A 186 13.44 -15.46 3.61
CA ILE A 186 13.98 -14.22 3.05
C ILE A 186 14.68 -13.44 4.14
N ASP A 187 16.00 -13.33 4.03
CA ASP A 187 16.78 -12.44 4.89
C ASP A 187 16.83 -11.04 4.26
N CYS A 188 16.25 -10.05 4.93
CA CYS A 188 16.04 -8.72 4.38
C CYS A 188 16.20 -7.63 5.45
N SER A 189 16.24 -6.37 5.00
CA SER A 189 16.37 -5.17 5.85
C SER A 189 15.33 -4.09 5.51
N SER A 190 14.70 -4.19 4.33
CA SER A 190 13.70 -3.23 3.87
C SER A 190 12.27 -3.52 4.31
N ALA A 191 12.02 -4.72 4.86
CA ALA A 191 10.68 -5.16 5.21
C ALA A 191 10.13 -4.36 6.41
N LYS A 192 8.86 -3.96 6.32
CA LYS A 192 8.20 -3.15 7.35
C LYS A 192 7.10 -3.94 8.01
N SER A 193 7.14 -4.05 9.34
CA SER A 193 6.00 -4.61 10.06
C SER A 193 4.81 -3.68 9.90
N ILE A 194 3.69 -4.24 9.45
CA ILE A 194 2.43 -3.53 9.31
C ILE A 194 1.33 -4.16 10.16
N LYS A 195 1.72 -5.00 11.14
CA LYS A 195 0.84 -5.68 12.08
C LYS A 195 -0.20 -4.74 12.70
N GLN A 196 0.21 -3.54 13.14
CA GLN A 196 -0.68 -2.56 13.77
C GLN A 196 -1.70 -1.91 12.82
N TYR A 197 -1.53 -2.11 11.52
CA TYR A 197 -2.40 -1.59 10.45
C TYR A 197 -3.00 -2.72 9.63
N SER A 198 -2.93 -3.95 10.13
CA SER A 198 -3.63 -5.09 9.55
C SER A 198 -5.06 -5.14 10.11
N LEU A 199 -6.01 -5.60 9.31
CA LEU A 199 -7.36 -5.88 9.78
C LEU A 199 -7.40 -7.12 10.69
N PHE A 200 -6.36 -7.95 10.64
CA PHE A 200 -6.23 -9.19 11.42
C PHE A 200 -4.86 -9.24 12.15
N PRO A 201 -4.61 -8.29 13.08
CA PRO A 201 -3.29 -8.08 13.68
C PRO A 201 -2.78 -9.27 14.50
N GLU A 202 -3.67 -10.05 15.12
CA GLU A 202 -3.30 -11.18 15.98
C GLU A 202 -2.92 -12.45 15.19
N GLU A 203 -3.33 -12.55 13.92
CA GLU A 203 -3.24 -13.80 13.17
C GLU A 203 -2.02 -13.87 12.23
N GLU A 204 -1.47 -12.73 11.80
CA GLU A 204 -0.62 -12.72 10.59
C GLU A 204 0.86 -12.37 10.83
N GLU A 205 1.21 -11.70 11.95
CA GLU A 205 2.56 -11.13 12.14
C GLU A 205 3.08 -10.43 10.88
N GLU A 206 2.19 -9.63 10.29
CA GLU A 206 2.31 -9.20 8.90
C GLU A 206 3.47 -8.23 8.68
N VAL A 207 4.22 -8.51 7.62
CA VAL A 207 5.32 -7.68 7.13
C VAL A 207 5.14 -7.43 5.64
N LEU A 208 5.37 -6.18 5.22
CA LEU A 208 5.35 -5.80 3.83
C LEU A 208 6.76 -5.49 3.33
N LEU A 209 7.18 -6.20 2.28
CA LEU A 209 8.37 -5.83 1.52
C LEU A 209 7.99 -4.79 0.45
N PRO A 210 8.68 -3.63 0.41
CA PRO A 210 8.50 -2.61 -0.63
C PRO A 210 8.82 -3.14 -2.04
N PRO A 211 8.41 -2.44 -3.10
CA PRO A 211 8.67 -2.85 -4.47
C PRO A 211 10.13 -2.62 -4.90
N ALA A 212 10.45 -3.21 -6.05
CA ALA A 212 11.75 -3.09 -6.72
C ALA A 212 12.93 -3.45 -5.81
N ARG A 213 12.80 -4.56 -5.07
CA ARG A 213 13.88 -5.14 -4.25
C ARG A 213 14.62 -6.21 -5.04
N GLN A 214 15.92 -6.31 -4.81
CA GLN A 214 16.77 -7.31 -5.45
C GLN A 214 17.23 -8.35 -4.43
N PHE A 215 17.23 -9.61 -4.84
CA PHE A 215 17.58 -10.73 -3.99
C PHE A 215 18.56 -11.66 -4.69
N GLN A 216 19.54 -12.15 -3.93
CA GLN A 216 20.35 -13.29 -4.33
C GLN A 216 19.68 -14.59 -3.87
N VAL A 217 19.61 -15.57 -4.77
CA VAL A 217 19.16 -16.92 -4.41
C VAL A 217 20.31 -17.66 -3.73
N ILE A 218 20.21 -17.83 -2.41
CA ILE A 218 21.24 -18.49 -1.60
C ILE A 218 21.16 -20.01 -1.76
N ASP A 219 19.94 -20.54 -1.77
CA ASP A 219 19.70 -21.97 -1.96
C ASP A 219 18.30 -22.22 -2.54
N SER A 220 18.15 -23.34 -3.25
CA SER A 220 16.88 -23.77 -3.83
C SER A 220 16.86 -25.29 -3.78
N ARG A 221 15.95 -25.84 -2.96
CA ARG A 221 15.93 -27.27 -2.65
C ARG A 221 14.52 -27.83 -2.64
N ASN A 222 14.40 -29.06 -3.09
CA ASN A 222 13.16 -29.82 -3.01
C ASN A 222 13.11 -30.53 -1.66
N SER A 223 12.00 -30.39 -0.95
CA SER A 223 11.68 -31.09 0.28
C SER A 223 10.61 -32.15 0.02
N ALA A 224 10.26 -32.92 1.04
CA ALA A 224 9.18 -33.91 0.96
C ALA A 224 7.82 -33.26 0.65
N ASN A 225 6.87 -34.07 0.17
CA ASN A 225 5.47 -33.69 0.01
C ASN A 225 5.20 -32.49 -0.92
N GLY A 226 6.01 -32.32 -1.97
CA GLY A 226 5.80 -31.26 -2.97
C GLY A 226 6.18 -29.85 -2.49
N LEU A 227 6.87 -29.74 -1.36
CA LEU A 227 7.39 -28.47 -0.86
C LEU A 227 8.75 -28.14 -1.46
N HIS A 228 8.88 -26.99 -2.09
CA HIS A 228 10.13 -26.40 -2.54
C HIS A 228 10.54 -25.29 -1.57
N ILE A 229 11.78 -25.27 -1.11
CA ILE A 229 12.29 -24.24 -0.21
C ILE A 229 13.32 -23.40 -0.97
N ILE A 230 13.09 -22.10 -1.03
CA ILE A 230 13.98 -21.12 -1.66
C ILE A 230 14.45 -20.14 -0.59
N GLN A 231 15.78 -20.01 -0.45
CA GLN A 231 16.39 -19.07 0.46
C GLN A 231 16.87 -17.85 -0.32
N LEU A 232 16.40 -16.68 0.09
CA LEU A 232 16.73 -15.39 -0.51
C LEU A 232 17.47 -14.52 0.48
N LYS A 233 18.45 -13.76 -0.02
CA LYS A 233 19.07 -12.66 0.72
C LYS A 233 18.87 -11.37 -0.06
N GLU A 234 18.29 -10.36 0.56
CA GLU A 234 18.18 -9.02 -0.02
C GLU A 234 19.59 -8.47 -0.27
N ILE A 235 19.79 -7.92 -1.46
CA ILE A 235 21.03 -7.27 -1.87
C ILE A 235 20.72 -5.86 -2.37
N GLN A 236 21.69 -4.97 -2.23
CA GLN A 236 21.58 -3.63 -2.80
C GLN A 236 21.93 -3.68 -4.29
N PRO A 237 21.04 -3.17 -5.17
CA PRO A 237 21.35 -3.08 -6.59
C PRO A 237 22.43 -2.02 -6.83
N GLU A 238 23.18 -2.15 -7.93
CA GLU A 238 24.22 -1.18 -8.33
C GLU A 238 23.65 0.23 -8.55
N PHE A 239 22.41 0.30 -9.05
CA PHE A 239 21.66 1.54 -9.21
C PHE A 239 20.28 1.41 -8.55
N PRO A 240 19.74 2.48 -7.94
CA PRO A 240 18.40 2.45 -7.37
C PRO A 240 17.34 2.04 -8.40
N LEU A 241 16.58 0.99 -8.10
CA LEU A 241 15.48 0.53 -8.94
C LEU A 241 14.17 1.27 -8.66
N ILE A 242 14.11 2.00 -7.55
CA ILE A 242 13.05 2.91 -7.15
C ILE A 242 13.67 4.00 -6.25
N ASN A 243 13.32 5.26 -6.47
CA ASN A 243 13.86 6.38 -5.67
C ASN A 243 13.21 6.43 -4.28
N PRO A 244 13.94 6.73 -3.20
CA PRO A 244 13.33 6.91 -1.89
C PRO A 244 12.44 8.16 -1.85
N VAL A 245 11.44 8.13 -0.97
CA VAL A 245 10.62 9.30 -0.66
C VAL A 245 11.43 10.34 0.13
N PRO A 246 11.25 11.65 -0.15
CA PRO A 246 11.85 12.72 0.65
C PRO A 246 11.38 12.69 2.12
N GLN A 247 12.34 12.77 3.07
CA GLN A 247 12.06 12.71 4.52
C GLN A 247 11.22 13.90 5.05
N SER A 248 11.19 15.03 4.34
CA SER A 248 10.44 16.23 4.71
C SER A 248 9.15 16.33 3.88
N SER A 249 8.18 15.47 4.14
CA SER A 249 6.88 15.52 3.46
C SER A 249 5.78 15.43 4.52
N THR A 250 5.54 16.52 5.25
CA THR A 250 4.23 16.68 5.89
C THR A 250 3.17 16.70 4.79
N LEU A 251 1.98 16.14 5.04
CA LEU A 251 0.82 16.40 4.18
C LEU A 251 0.80 17.90 3.93
N GLN A 252 0.91 18.31 2.67
CA GLN A 252 0.82 19.73 2.39
C GLN A 252 -0.61 20.11 2.76
N ASP A 253 -0.75 20.93 3.81
CA ASP A 253 -1.97 21.66 4.02
C ASP A 253 -2.37 22.28 2.67
N PRO A 254 -3.67 22.30 2.32
CA PRO A 254 -4.13 22.89 1.09
C PRO A 254 -3.43 24.24 0.90
N PRO A 255 -2.86 24.51 -0.29
CA PRO A 255 -1.95 25.63 -0.48
C PRO A 255 -2.58 26.89 0.12
N ILE A 256 -1.89 27.48 1.10
CA ILE A 256 -2.27 28.77 1.68
C ILE A 256 -2.63 29.68 0.50
N PRO A 257 -3.82 30.32 0.49
CA PRO A 257 -4.24 31.12 -0.65
C PRO A 257 -3.15 32.15 -0.97
N VAL A 258 -2.47 31.96 -2.10
CA VAL A 258 -1.45 32.88 -2.57
C VAL A 258 -2.17 34.20 -2.85
N LYS A 259 -1.61 35.35 -2.48
CA LYS A 259 -2.28 36.64 -2.73
C LYS A 259 -2.64 36.76 -4.23
N PRO A 260 -3.82 37.31 -4.57
CA PRO A 260 -4.21 37.44 -5.97
C PRO A 260 -3.14 38.20 -6.76
N PRO A 261 -2.85 37.78 -8.01
CA PRO A 261 -1.86 38.45 -8.84
C PRO A 261 -2.25 39.92 -9.02
N LYS A 262 -1.27 40.82 -8.85
CA LYS A 262 -1.47 42.25 -9.03
C LYS A 262 -1.38 42.60 -10.52
N CYS A 263 -2.41 43.28 -11.02
CA CYS A 263 -2.45 43.87 -12.35
C CYS A 263 -2.55 45.41 -12.23
N ASN A 264 -2.00 46.12 -13.21
CA ASN A 264 -2.04 47.59 -13.26
C ASN A 264 -3.40 48.14 -13.73
N ASP A 265 -4.32 47.27 -14.19
CA ASP A 265 -5.68 47.64 -14.58
C ASP A 265 -6.65 47.48 -13.37
N PRO A 266 -7.26 48.57 -12.87
CA PRO A 266 -8.14 48.53 -11.71
C PRO A 266 -9.43 47.73 -11.90
N ASN A 267 -9.94 47.64 -13.13
CA ASN A 267 -11.14 46.86 -13.42
C ASN A 267 -10.78 45.37 -13.48
N LEU A 268 -9.67 45.02 -14.12
CA LEU A 268 -9.18 43.65 -14.16
C LEU A 268 -8.81 43.14 -12.77
N GLN A 269 -8.23 43.99 -11.91
CA GLN A 269 -7.91 43.63 -10.52
C GLN A 269 -9.17 43.21 -9.74
N LYS A 270 -10.29 43.93 -9.90
CA LYS A 270 -11.55 43.58 -9.23
C LYS A 270 -12.08 42.20 -9.63
N TYR A 271 -11.95 41.83 -10.90
CA TYR A 271 -12.36 40.50 -11.37
C TYR A 271 -11.45 39.40 -10.82
N ILE A 272 -10.13 39.64 -10.79
CA ILE A 272 -9.16 38.72 -10.21
C ILE A 272 -9.45 38.50 -8.72
N ASP A 273 -9.70 39.57 -7.96
CA ASP A 273 -9.97 39.50 -6.52
C ASP A 273 -11.28 38.75 -6.22
N ALA A 274 -12.34 38.96 -7.03
CA ALA A 274 -13.62 38.29 -6.88
C ALA A 274 -13.52 36.77 -7.16
N MET A 275 -12.83 36.38 -8.23
CA MET A 275 -12.59 34.96 -8.53
C MET A 275 -11.77 34.28 -7.44
N TYR A 276 -10.80 34.99 -6.86
CA TYR A 276 -9.98 34.48 -5.76
C TYR A 276 -10.80 34.29 -4.49
N LEU A 277 -11.72 35.21 -4.18
CA LEU A 277 -12.58 35.12 -3.01
C LEU A 277 -13.52 33.90 -3.09
N ASP A 278 -14.08 33.61 -4.26
CA ASP A 278 -14.94 32.43 -4.47
C ASP A 278 -14.16 31.11 -4.33
N GLN A 279 -12.91 31.06 -4.79
CA GLN A 279 -12.04 29.89 -4.58
C GLN A 279 -11.73 29.70 -3.09
N VAL A 280 -11.38 30.78 -2.39
CA VAL A 280 -11.10 30.76 -0.95
C VAL A 280 -12.34 30.33 -0.15
N LEU A 281 -13.52 30.86 -0.45
CA LEU A 281 -14.76 30.50 0.22
C LEU A 281 -15.17 29.04 -0.01
N THR A 282 -14.89 28.51 -1.21
CA THR A 282 -15.10 27.08 -1.51
C THR A 282 -14.21 26.19 -0.64
N ILE A 283 -12.93 26.54 -0.48
CA ILE A 283 -11.98 25.81 0.37
C ILE A 283 -12.44 25.86 1.84
N PHE A 284 -12.84 27.02 2.37
CA PHE A 284 -13.32 27.14 3.75
C PHE A 284 -14.59 26.34 4.04
N LYS A 285 -15.46 26.13 3.04
CA LYS A 285 -16.66 25.30 3.17
C LYS A 285 -16.35 23.81 3.22
N GLN A 286 -15.26 23.37 2.59
CA GLN A 286 -14.81 21.98 2.61
C GLN A 286 -14.07 21.61 3.90
N THR A 287 -13.47 22.59 4.60
CA THR A 287 -12.68 22.37 5.83
C THR A 287 -13.43 22.66 7.13
N SER A 288 -14.70 23.08 7.08
CA SER A 288 -15.49 23.36 8.28
C SER A 288 -16.16 22.07 8.82
N PRO A 289 -15.94 21.69 10.09
CA PRO A 289 -16.62 20.53 10.67
C PRO A 289 -18.13 20.80 10.77
N GLN A 290 -18.94 19.90 10.22
CA GLN A 290 -20.39 19.89 10.41
C GLN A 290 -20.66 19.69 11.91
N GLN A 291 -21.17 20.73 12.59
CA GLN A 291 -21.65 20.56 13.97
C GLN A 291 -22.84 19.60 13.99
N PRO A 292 -22.87 18.59 14.87
CA PRO A 292 -24.04 17.73 15.01
C PRO A 292 -25.20 18.53 15.60
N TYR A 293 -26.34 18.47 14.91
CA TYR A 293 -27.62 19.01 15.38
C TYR A 293 -28.07 18.26 16.63
N ASN A 294 -28.18 18.96 17.77
CA ASN A 294 -28.69 18.41 19.03
C ASN A 294 -30.14 18.90 19.26
N PRO A 295 -31.17 18.05 19.20
CA PRO A 295 -32.57 18.48 19.29
C PRO A 295 -33.11 18.71 20.71
N GLU A 296 -32.32 18.62 21.77
CA GLU A 296 -32.82 18.69 23.16
C GLU A 296 -32.51 20.00 23.89
N SER A 297 -32.96 21.15 23.35
CA SER A 297 -32.85 22.43 24.07
C SER A 297 -34.08 23.33 23.92
N ASN A 298 -35.28 22.74 23.99
CA ASN A 298 -36.52 23.51 24.14
C ASN A 298 -37.52 22.80 25.06
N PHE A 299 -37.19 22.69 26.35
CA PHE A 299 -38.19 22.61 27.41
C PHE A 299 -37.59 23.12 28.71
N SER A 300 -37.70 24.43 28.92
CA SER A 300 -37.84 25.08 30.23
C SER A 300 -37.88 26.59 30.03
N GLN A 301 -39.09 27.17 29.93
CA GLN A 301 -39.48 28.37 30.67
C GLN A 301 -40.96 28.69 30.42
N SER A 302 -41.63 29.02 31.54
CA SER A 302 -43.03 29.39 31.79
C SER A 302 -44.11 28.32 31.59
#